data_AF-A0A8X6G3P8-F1
#
_entry.id   AF-A0A8X6G3P8-F1
#
_cell.length_a   1.000
_cell.length_b   1.000
_cell.length_c   1.000
_cell.angle_alpha   90.00
_cell.angle_beta   90.00
_cell.angle_gamma   90.00
#
_symmetry.space_group_name_H-M   'P 1'
#
loop_
_entity.id
_entity.type
_entity.pdbx_description
1 polymer ?
#
loop_
_entity_poly.entity_id
_entity_poly.type
_entity_poly.pdbx_seq_one_letter_code
_entity_poly.pdbx_strand_id
1 'polypeptide(L)'
;MSDVYMDDLLTGANDLKSGRKLQEQLVSLLKGAGMELHKWSSSNTLLLPDSMCQDKDLSYSSSTETKTLGLLWKPHPDSFAFKISPMTSSCDSLIVTKKSVISTIARIFDPLGLIGPVITRAKILLQSLWQLKLDWNDPLPSNLVSYWKSFIDALESINCLNIPRYCLQDKSIRTELHGFSDSFEKAYGAALYLHGINSSGQISDRLLCSKSKVAPLKKKGIPLPNSCKLLNLHPFLDDSGLFRVGGRLRNSPIPRNQKHPMVILTNLNFTYIVINHFQILYFHTCAEATLANIRNSFWIPSARNVVRKILRAHASPVERLSQWQLVQRMNQHFWRKWSSEYLNRLQQRPKWCKGNVGFKEGDLVLVKPSENLDTLKWHLARIIKLHPGKDNLVRVVTLKDNQGVYKGPVTKIANLPYVN
;
A
#
# COMPACT_ATOMS: atom_id res chain seq x y z
N MET A 1 -3.83 -22.38 20.53
CA MET A 1 -3.01 -22.70 19.35
C MET A 1 -3.07 -21.54 18.34
N SER A 2 -2.49 -20.37 18.67
CA SER A 2 -2.35 -19.27 17.70
C SER A 2 -1.17 -19.47 16.74
N ASP A 3 -0.27 -20.37 17.10
CA ASP A 3 1.06 -20.54 16.51
C ASP A 3 1.12 -21.74 15.54
N VAL A 4 -0.04 -22.35 15.25
CA VAL A 4 -0.19 -23.45 14.30
C VAL A 4 -0.62 -22.88 12.96
N TYR A 5 0.07 -23.27 11.89
CA TYR A 5 -0.30 -23.00 10.52
C TYR A 5 -0.35 -24.31 9.74
N MET A 6 -1.56 -24.77 9.41
CA MET A 6 -1.78 -26.10 8.81
C MET A 6 -1.12 -27.19 9.67
N ASP A 7 -0.13 -27.90 9.13
CA ASP A 7 0.61 -28.96 9.81
C ASP A 7 1.88 -28.44 10.54
N ASP A 8 2.23 -27.16 10.37
CA ASP A 8 3.43 -26.56 10.96
C ASP A 8 3.11 -25.87 12.30
N LEU A 9 3.86 -26.20 13.35
CA LEU A 9 3.80 -25.53 14.65
C LEU A 9 5.05 -24.66 14.87
N LEU A 10 4.85 -23.34 14.97
CA LEU A 10 5.93 -22.34 15.03
C LEU A 10 5.86 -21.55 16.33
N THR A 11 6.37 -22.12 17.40
CA THR A 11 6.35 -21.50 18.72
C THR A 11 7.76 -21.30 19.30
N GLY A 12 7.85 -20.56 20.41
CA GLY A 12 9.13 -20.30 21.07
C GLY A 12 8.98 -19.70 22.47
N ALA A 13 10.11 -19.58 23.16
CA ALA A 13 10.20 -18.99 24.50
C ALA A 13 11.47 -18.14 24.62
N ASN A 14 11.51 -17.26 25.63
CA ASN A 14 12.63 -16.35 25.86
C ASN A 14 13.82 -17.02 26.60
N ASP A 15 13.61 -18.21 27.15
CA ASP A 15 14.62 -18.94 27.92
C ASP A 15 14.47 -20.46 27.73
N LEU A 16 15.57 -21.19 27.98
CA LEU A 16 15.64 -22.63 27.75
C LEU A 16 14.66 -23.42 28.63
N LYS A 17 14.45 -22.99 29.88
CA LYS A 17 13.59 -23.69 30.84
C LYS A 17 12.13 -23.59 30.42
N SER A 18 11.68 -22.38 30.08
CA SER A 18 10.35 -22.14 29.52
C SER A 18 10.17 -22.84 28.18
N GLY A 19 11.21 -22.88 27.35
CA GLY A 19 11.20 -23.61 26.07
C GLY A 19 10.99 -25.12 26.25
N ARG A 20 11.71 -25.77 27.17
CA ARG A 20 11.52 -27.20 27.48
C ARG A 20 10.13 -27.49 28.03
N LYS A 21 9.66 -26.66 28.98
CA LYS A 21 8.32 -26.80 29.53
C LYS A 21 7.25 -26.69 28.43
N LEU A 22 7.40 -25.74 27.51
CA LEU A 22 6.48 -25.56 26.38
C LEU A 22 6.49 -26.78 25.45
N GLN A 23 7.68 -27.31 25.15
CA GLN A 23 7.84 -28.53 24.35
C GLN A 23 7.12 -29.73 25.01
N GLU A 24 7.37 -29.99 26.30
CA GLU A 24 6.73 -31.08 27.05
C GLU A 24 5.20 -30.95 27.05
N GLN A 25 4.70 -29.74 27.30
CA GLN A 25 3.26 -29.45 27.29
C GLN A 25 2.64 -29.69 25.92
N LEU A 26 3.32 -29.30 24.83
CA LEU A 26 2.82 -29.50 23.47
C LEU A 26 2.80 -30.97 23.05
N VAL A 27 3.86 -31.71 23.37
CA VAL A 27 3.93 -33.16 23.12
C VAL A 27 2.81 -33.88 23.85
N SER A 28 2.61 -33.57 25.14
CA SER A 28 1.52 -34.16 25.93
C SER A 28 0.14 -33.82 25.37
N LEU A 29 -0.08 -32.55 25.00
CA LEU A 29 -1.36 -32.08 24.48
C LEU A 29 -1.72 -32.75 23.14
N LEU A 30 -0.78 -32.77 22.19
CA LEU A 30 -1.03 -33.33 20.85
C LEU A 30 -1.11 -34.85 20.89
N LYS A 31 -0.31 -35.52 21.73
CA LYS A 31 -0.46 -36.96 21.98
C LYS A 31 -1.84 -37.30 22.53
N GLY A 32 -2.39 -36.47 23.41
CA GLY A 32 -3.77 -36.61 23.90
C GLY A 32 -4.84 -36.44 22.81
N ALA A 33 -4.51 -35.75 21.72
CA ALA A 33 -5.35 -35.59 20.54
C ALA A 33 -5.07 -36.64 19.44
N GLY A 34 -4.20 -37.63 19.69
CA GLY A 34 -3.80 -38.64 18.70
C GLY A 34 -2.90 -38.09 17.58
N MET A 35 -2.23 -36.95 17.80
CA MET A 35 -1.32 -36.32 16.85
C MET A 35 0.12 -36.39 17.36
N GLU A 36 1.04 -36.93 16.55
CA GLU A 36 2.45 -37.00 16.89
C GLU A 36 3.26 -35.90 16.22
N LEU A 37 4.12 -35.22 16.99
CA LEU A 37 5.01 -34.19 16.48
C LEU A 37 6.29 -34.80 15.91
N HIS A 38 6.59 -34.50 14.65
CA HIS A 38 7.82 -34.93 13.97
C HIS A 38 8.60 -33.74 13.41
N LYS A 39 9.84 -33.98 12.93
CA LYS A 39 10.71 -33.01 12.24
C LYS A 39 11.03 -31.75 13.07
N TRP A 40 11.49 -31.96 14.31
CA TRP A 40 11.91 -30.88 15.20
C TRP A 40 13.08 -30.07 14.63
N SER A 41 12.98 -28.74 14.73
CA SER A 41 14.05 -27.80 14.41
C SER A 41 14.04 -26.68 15.44
N SER A 42 15.22 -26.29 15.96
CA SER A 42 15.35 -25.30 17.02
C SER A 42 16.64 -24.50 16.85
N SER A 43 16.60 -23.21 17.17
CA SER A 43 17.81 -22.38 17.23
C SER A 43 18.74 -22.76 18.37
N ASN A 44 18.21 -23.44 19.40
CA ASN A 44 18.99 -23.99 20.50
C ASN A 44 18.98 -25.53 20.44
N THR A 45 20.15 -26.13 20.30
CA THR A 45 20.34 -27.59 20.21
C THR A 45 19.90 -28.33 21.47
N LEU A 46 19.91 -27.69 22.64
CA LEU A 46 19.50 -28.27 23.92
C LEU A 46 17.97 -28.45 24.07
N LEU A 47 17.19 -27.97 23.10
CA LEU A 47 15.74 -28.20 22.98
C LEU A 47 15.41 -29.32 22.00
N LEU A 48 16.41 -29.85 21.28
CA LEU A 48 16.18 -31.00 20.42
C LEU A 48 16.12 -32.26 21.31
N PRO A 49 15.21 -33.21 21.04
CA PRO A 49 15.15 -34.45 21.81
C PRO A 49 16.48 -35.20 21.76
N ASP A 50 16.88 -35.83 22.86
CA ASP A 50 18.12 -36.63 22.97
C ASP A 50 18.15 -37.86 22.04
N SER A 51 17.05 -38.19 21.36
CA SER A 51 16.95 -39.27 20.38
C SER A 51 17.67 -38.93 19.07
N MET A 52 18.99 -38.82 19.15
CA MET A 52 19.94 -38.96 18.04
C MET A 52 20.18 -40.44 17.67
N CYS A 53 19.27 -41.35 18.04
CA CYS A 53 19.39 -42.78 17.76
C CYS A 53 18.05 -43.41 17.37
N GLN A 54 18.02 -43.92 16.12
CA GLN A 54 17.26 -45.08 15.65
C GLN A 54 15.76 -44.95 15.38
N ASP A 55 15.37 -44.10 14.41
CA ASP A 55 14.21 -44.44 13.57
C ASP A 55 14.55 -44.23 12.09
N LYS A 56 14.58 -45.34 11.35
CA LYS A 56 15.08 -45.44 9.96
C LYS A 56 14.05 -45.02 8.89
N ASP A 57 12.81 -44.69 9.27
CA ASP A 57 11.73 -44.35 8.33
C ASP A 57 11.42 -42.85 8.21
N LEU A 58 12.16 -42.03 8.95
CA LEU A 58 12.10 -40.59 8.83
C LEU A 58 13.39 -40.14 8.19
N SER A 59 13.31 -39.72 6.93
CA SER A 59 14.40 -39.04 6.24
C SER A 59 14.67 -37.69 6.91
N TYR A 60 15.30 -37.73 8.07
CA TYR A 60 15.82 -36.59 8.78
C TYR A 60 17.08 -36.15 8.05
N SER A 61 16.92 -35.24 7.09
CA SER A 61 18.05 -34.46 6.66
C SER A 61 18.55 -33.71 7.89
N SER A 62 19.77 -34.02 8.32
CA SER A 62 20.66 -33.17 9.12
C SER A 62 20.97 -31.87 8.35
N SER A 63 19.94 -31.21 7.83
CA SER A 63 20.13 -30.02 7.07
C SER A 63 20.37 -28.91 8.07
N THR A 64 21.53 -28.27 7.95
CA THR A 64 21.85 -26.95 8.52
C THR A 64 20.81 -25.88 8.19
N GLU A 65 19.79 -26.20 7.38
CA GLU A 65 18.75 -25.34 6.85
C GLU A 65 17.41 -26.12 6.79
N THR A 66 16.32 -25.53 7.27
CA THR A 66 14.95 -26.06 7.17
C THR A 66 14.06 -25.04 6.45
N LYS A 67 13.04 -25.49 5.70
CA LYS A 67 12.04 -24.57 5.15
C LYS A 67 10.88 -24.41 6.13
N THR A 68 10.52 -23.17 6.42
CA THR A 68 9.41 -22.80 7.30
C THR A 68 8.50 -21.82 6.56
N LEU A 69 7.24 -22.19 6.32
CA LEU A 69 6.28 -21.40 5.53
C LEU A 69 6.82 -20.95 4.15
N GLY A 70 7.66 -21.77 3.53
CA GLY A 70 8.31 -21.50 2.25
C GLY A 70 9.60 -20.66 2.32
N LEU A 71 9.95 -20.09 3.47
CA LEU A 71 11.24 -19.41 3.70
C LEU A 71 12.30 -20.41 4.17
N LEU A 72 13.54 -20.25 3.74
CA LEU A 72 14.66 -21.03 4.26
C LEU A 72 15.14 -20.42 5.58
N TRP A 73 15.21 -21.23 6.63
CA TRP A 73 15.67 -20.84 7.96
C TRP A 73 16.87 -21.72 8.36
N LYS A 74 17.92 -21.08 8.85
CA LYS A 74 19.11 -21.72 9.42
C LYS A 74 18.98 -21.65 10.95
N PRO A 75 18.76 -22.78 11.65
CA PRO A 75 18.53 -22.73 13.09
C PRO A 75 19.76 -22.27 13.89
N HIS A 76 20.94 -22.79 13.57
CA HIS A 76 22.17 -22.54 14.35
C HIS A 76 22.70 -21.08 14.32
N PRO A 77 22.48 -20.27 13.26
CA PRO A 77 22.66 -18.81 13.31
C PRO A 77 21.36 -18.02 13.58
N ASP A 78 20.22 -18.69 13.76
CA ASP A 78 18.87 -18.12 13.79
C ASP A 78 18.59 -17.05 12.72
N SER A 79 18.83 -17.42 11.46
CA SER A 79 18.71 -16.50 10.33
C SER A 79 17.89 -17.07 9.19
N PHE A 80 17.09 -16.22 8.56
CA PHE A 80 16.56 -16.50 7.23
C PHE A 80 17.66 -16.46 6.19
N ALA A 81 17.58 -17.37 5.23
CA ALA A 81 18.48 -17.47 4.09
C ALA A 81 17.66 -17.60 2.81
N PHE A 82 18.35 -17.53 1.68
CA PHE A 82 17.76 -17.72 0.36
C PHE A 82 18.63 -18.69 -0.43
N LYS A 83 18.00 -19.55 -1.22
CA LYS A 83 18.71 -20.51 -2.07
C LYS A 83 18.15 -20.45 -3.47
N ILE A 84 18.91 -19.82 -4.35
CA ILE A 84 18.61 -19.63 -5.76
C ILE A 84 19.72 -20.32 -6.54
N SER A 85 19.37 -21.41 -7.21
CA SER A 85 20.23 -22.04 -8.21
C SER A 85 19.74 -21.56 -9.58
N PRO A 86 20.48 -20.67 -10.25
CA PRO A 86 20.12 -20.29 -11.61
C PRO A 86 20.31 -21.50 -12.53
N MET A 87 19.29 -21.83 -13.32
CA MET A 87 19.32 -22.96 -14.26
C MET A 87 20.13 -22.65 -15.52
N THR A 88 21.24 -21.92 -15.41
CA THR A 88 22.01 -21.37 -16.54
C THR A 88 23.37 -22.04 -16.73
N SER A 89 23.81 -22.92 -15.83
CA SER A 89 25.18 -23.45 -15.83
C SER A 89 25.43 -24.69 -16.71
N SER A 90 24.54 -25.05 -17.64
CA SER A 90 24.79 -26.20 -18.54
C SER A 90 24.48 -26.03 -20.03
N CYS A 91 24.17 -24.82 -20.52
CA CYS A 91 24.14 -24.60 -21.98
C CYS A 91 24.18 -23.11 -22.35
N ASP A 92 25.29 -22.64 -22.91
CA ASP A 92 25.44 -21.30 -23.51
C ASP A 92 24.49 -21.04 -24.72
N SER A 93 23.73 -22.06 -25.14
CA SER A 93 22.84 -22.05 -26.30
C SER A 93 21.34 -21.99 -25.97
N LEU A 94 20.94 -21.83 -24.70
CA LEU A 94 19.53 -21.73 -24.33
C LEU A 94 18.95 -20.35 -24.69
N ILE A 95 18.08 -20.32 -25.69
CA ILE A 95 17.23 -19.17 -26.03
C ILE A 95 16.47 -18.73 -24.76
N VAL A 96 16.73 -17.51 -24.29
CA VAL A 96 16.00 -16.94 -23.16
C VAL A 96 14.62 -16.50 -23.66
N THR A 97 13.57 -17.10 -23.11
CA THR A 97 12.19 -16.81 -23.46
C THR A 97 11.47 -16.06 -22.34
N LYS A 98 10.37 -15.39 -22.66
CA LYS A 98 9.54 -14.72 -21.65
C LYS A 98 9.07 -15.68 -20.55
N LYS A 99 8.74 -16.92 -20.91
CA LYS A 99 8.34 -17.99 -19.97
C LYS A 99 9.47 -18.36 -19.00
N SER A 100 10.71 -18.49 -19.47
CA SER A 100 11.83 -18.83 -18.59
C SER A 100 12.11 -17.73 -17.57
N VAL A 101 12.05 -16.46 -18.00
CA VAL A 101 12.19 -15.29 -17.12
C VAL A 101 11.14 -15.29 -16.01
N ILE A 102 9.86 -15.47 -16.38
CA ILE A 102 8.74 -15.49 -15.42
C ILE A 102 8.89 -16.63 -14.43
N SER A 103 9.23 -17.83 -14.91
CA SER A 103 9.46 -19.00 -14.07
C SER A 103 10.56 -18.75 -13.04
N THR A 104 11.69 -18.18 -13.45
CA THR A 104 12.78 -17.86 -12.54
C THR A 104 12.40 -16.80 -11.52
N ILE A 105 11.70 -15.73 -11.92
CA ILE A 105 11.25 -14.68 -11.00
C ILE A 105 10.23 -15.24 -9.98
N ALA A 106 9.33 -16.12 -10.42
CA ALA A 106 8.31 -16.72 -9.54
C ALA A 106 8.91 -17.66 -8.47
N ARG A 107 10.10 -18.21 -8.70
CA ARG A 107 10.84 -19.00 -7.71
C ARG A 107 11.43 -18.16 -6.57
N ILE A 108 11.53 -16.84 -6.75
CA ILE A 108 12.01 -15.93 -5.71
C ILE A 108 10.87 -15.68 -4.72
N PHE A 109 10.87 -16.46 -3.64
CA PHE A 109 9.86 -16.36 -2.58
C PHE A 109 10.34 -15.47 -1.43
N ASP A 110 9.65 -14.36 -1.20
CA ASP A 110 9.97 -13.37 -0.16
C ASP A 110 8.69 -12.72 0.39
N PRO A 111 7.95 -13.42 1.27
CA PRO A 111 6.69 -12.92 1.83
C PRO A 111 6.88 -11.68 2.72
N LEU A 112 8.08 -11.50 3.29
CA LEU A 112 8.40 -10.40 4.20
C LEU A 112 9.01 -9.18 3.49
N GLY A 113 9.39 -9.31 2.22
CA GLY A 113 10.06 -8.24 1.48
C GLY A 113 11.51 -8.02 1.92
N LEU A 114 12.19 -9.01 2.47
CA LEU A 114 13.58 -8.89 2.94
C LEU A 114 14.57 -8.63 1.78
N ILE A 115 14.26 -9.14 0.59
CA ILE A 115 14.98 -8.89 -0.66
C ILE A 115 14.14 -8.03 -1.61
N GLY A 116 13.32 -7.14 -1.05
CA GLY A 116 12.43 -6.24 -1.78
C GLY A 116 13.07 -5.52 -2.98
N PRO A 117 14.30 -4.97 -2.88
CA PRO A 117 14.99 -4.34 -4.03
C PRO A 117 15.20 -5.29 -5.22
N VAL A 118 15.56 -6.55 -4.94
CA VAL A 118 15.78 -7.58 -5.97
C VAL A 118 14.47 -7.88 -6.70
N ILE A 119 13.40 -8.12 -5.95
CA ILE A 119 12.07 -8.40 -6.50
C ILE A 119 11.55 -7.20 -7.29
N THR A 120 11.86 -5.98 -6.85
CA THR A 120 11.47 -4.75 -7.56
C THR A 120 12.14 -4.69 -8.93
N ARG A 121 13.45 -4.94 -9.01
CA ARG A 121 14.17 -5.00 -10.29
C ARG A 121 13.60 -6.10 -11.20
N ALA A 122 13.30 -7.27 -10.66
CA ALA A 122 12.66 -8.36 -11.39
C ALA A 122 11.28 -7.97 -11.94
N LYS A 123 10.43 -7.33 -11.13
CA LYS A 123 9.10 -6.88 -11.54
C LYS A 123 9.15 -5.74 -12.57
N ILE A 124 10.14 -4.86 -12.51
CA ILE A 124 10.36 -3.82 -13.54
C ILE A 124 10.74 -4.46 -14.88
N LEU A 125 11.66 -5.44 -14.86
CA LEU A 125 12.01 -6.20 -16.06
C LEU A 125 10.77 -6.90 -16.63
N LEU A 126 9.99 -7.55 -15.77
CA LEU A 126 8.75 -8.17 -16.17
C LEU A 126 7.81 -7.14 -16.82
N GLN A 127 7.58 -5.98 -16.21
CA GLN A 127 6.77 -4.93 -16.82
C GLN A 127 7.24 -4.53 -18.23
N SER A 128 8.56 -4.43 -18.46
CA SER A 128 9.11 -4.12 -19.78
C SER A 128 8.86 -5.21 -20.83
N LEU A 129 8.96 -6.49 -20.45
CA LEU A 129 8.65 -7.62 -21.34
C LEU A 129 7.17 -7.64 -21.76
N TRP A 130 6.28 -7.19 -20.89
CA TRP A 130 4.84 -7.10 -21.21
C TRP A 130 4.55 -5.94 -22.16
N GLN A 131 5.32 -4.84 -22.09
CA GLN A 131 5.19 -3.73 -23.02
C GLN A 131 5.58 -4.10 -24.45
N LEU A 132 6.54 -5.02 -24.61
CA LEU A 132 6.96 -5.55 -25.91
C LEU A 132 5.92 -6.47 -26.56
N LYS A 133 4.87 -6.88 -25.83
CA LYS A 133 3.81 -7.79 -26.31
C LYS A 133 4.33 -9.13 -26.86
N LEU A 134 5.46 -9.61 -26.35
CA LEU A 134 6.01 -10.93 -26.69
C LEU A 134 5.10 -12.06 -26.20
N ASP A 135 5.01 -13.14 -26.98
CA ASP A 135 4.41 -14.41 -26.56
C ASP A 135 5.34 -15.17 -25.61
N TRP A 136 4.81 -16.22 -24.98
CA TRP A 136 5.50 -16.96 -23.91
C TRP A 136 6.82 -17.59 -24.35
N ASN A 137 6.88 -18.08 -25.59
CA ASN A 137 8.03 -18.79 -26.14
C ASN A 137 8.92 -17.90 -27.02
N ASP A 138 8.57 -16.63 -27.20
CA ASP A 138 9.35 -15.72 -28.03
C ASP A 138 10.73 -15.45 -27.41
N PRO A 139 11.78 -15.39 -28.23
CA PRO A 139 13.11 -15.02 -27.78
C PRO A 139 13.14 -13.57 -27.30
N LEU A 140 13.89 -13.33 -26.23
CA LEU A 140 14.13 -11.96 -25.76
C LEU A 140 15.05 -11.20 -26.74
N PRO A 141 14.79 -9.89 -26.97
CA PRO A 141 15.72 -9.01 -27.65
C PRO A 141 17.11 -9.01 -26.99
N SER A 142 18.17 -8.89 -27.79
CA SER A 142 19.57 -9.01 -27.34
C SER A 142 19.93 -8.07 -26.17
N ASN A 143 19.39 -6.84 -26.17
CA ASN A 143 19.57 -5.86 -25.09
C ASN A 143 18.94 -6.29 -23.75
N LEU A 144 17.83 -7.05 -23.79
CA LEU A 144 17.18 -7.58 -22.59
C LEU A 144 17.82 -8.89 -22.14
N VAL A 145 18.38 -9.68 -23.05
CA VAL A 145 19.15 -10.88 -22.72
C VAL A 145 20.37 -10.53 -21.90
N SER A 146 21.15 -9.52 -22.30
CA SER A 146 22.34 -9.08 -21.53
C SER A 146 21.97 -8.57 -20.14
N TYR A 147 20.91 -7.75 -20.05
CA TYR A 147 20.40 -7.27 -18.77
C TYR A 147 19.90 -8.43 -17.88
N TRP A 148 19.21 -9.42 -18.47
CA TRP A 148 18.75 -10.61 -17.76
C TRP A 148 19.91 -11.46 -17.24
N LYS A 149 20.92 -11.73 -18.06
CA LYS A 149 22.12 -12.48 -17.64
C LYS A 149 22.81 -11.79 -16.46
N SER A 150 23.07 -10.48 -16.56
CA SER A 150 23.63 -9.70 -15.45
C SER A 150 22.77 -9.73 -14.18
N PHE A 151 21.44 -9.74 -14.32
CA PHE A 151 20.54 -9.89 -13.18
C PHE A 151 20.64 -11.29 -12.54
N ILE A 152 20.71 -12.35 -13.35
CA ILE A 152 20.90 -13.72 -12.89
C ILE A 152 22.24 -13.89 -12.16
N ASP A 153 23.33 -13.38 -12.73
CA ASP A 153 24.65 -13.46 -12.11
C ASP A 153 24.66 -12.76 -10.74
N ALA A 154 24.00 -11.59 -10.66
CA ALA A 154 23.83 -10.88 -9.39
C ALA A 154 22.87 -11.59 -8.40
N LEU A 155 21.93 -12.42 -8.88
CA LEU A 155 21.04 -13.18 -8.01
C LEU A 155 21.79 -14.23 -7.19
N GLU A 156 22.90 -14.78 -7.68
CA GLU A 156 23.68 -15.76 -6.92
C GLU A 156 24.22 -15.19 -5.61
N SER A 157 24.51 -13.88 -5.58
CA SER A 157 24.97 -13.18 -4.37
C SER A 157 23.96 -13.23 -3.22
N ILE A 158 22.68 -13.49 -3.51
CA ILE A 158 21.62 -13.62 -2.51
C ILE A 158 21.79 -14.89 -1.67
N ASN A 159 22.46 -15.92 -2.20
CA ASN A 159 22.73 -17.16 -1.47
C ASN A 159 23.64 -16.92 -0.24
N CYS A 160 24.40 -15.83 -0.24
CA CYS A 160 25.26 -15.44 0.87
C CYS A 160 24.54 -14.61 1.95
N LEU A 161 23.31 -14.15 1.70
CA LEU A 161 22.56 -13.34 2.65
C LEU A 161 22.03 -14.19 3.81
N ASN A 162 22.37 -13.79 5.04
CA ASN A 162 21.80 -14.32 6.27
C ASN A 162 21.14 -13.16 7.03
N ILE A 163 19.81 -13.20 7.15
CA ILE A 163 19.02 -12.15 7.78
C ILE A 163 18.51 -12.67 9.12
N PRO A 164 18.88 -12.07 10.26
CA PRO A 164 18.44 -12.54 11.56
C PRO A 164 16.92 -12.65 11.66
N ARG A 165 16.41 -13.82 12.07
CA ARG A 165 14.97 -14.04 12.25
C ARG A 165 14.45 -13.23 13.43
N TYR A 166 15.19 -13.24 14.54
CA TYR A 166 14.88 -12.43 15.71
C TYR A 166 15.21 -10.96 15.44
N CYS A 167 14.17 -10.13 15.42
CA CYS A 167 14.25 -8.71 15.07
C CYS A 167 14.11 -7.78 16.29
N LEU A 168 13.78 -8.32 17.46
CA LEU A 168 13.76 -7.58 18.73
C LEU A 168 15.12 -7.65 19.42
N GLN A 169 15.37 -6.72 20.33
CA GLN A 169 16.56 -6.70 21.18
C GLN A 169 16.14 -7.02 22.61
N ASP A 170 16.82 -8.01 23.20
CA ASP A 170 16.59 -8.39 24.59
C ASP A 170 16.93 -7.23 25.53
N LYS A 171 16.08 -7.04 26.54
CA LYS A 171 16.23 -5.99 27.57
C LYS A 171 16.34 -4.57 26.97
N SER A 172 15.65 -4.32 25.86
CA SER A 172 15.51 -2.97 25.32
C SER A 172 14.70 -2.10 26.27
N ILE A 173 15.22 -0.91 26.61
CA ILE A 173 14.48 0.11 27.36
C ILE A 173 13.47 0.78 26.42
N ARG A 174 13.87 0.94 25.16
CA ARG A 174 13.09 1.62 24.13
C ARG A 174 13.14 0.82 22.84
N THR A 175 11.99 0.65 22.23
CA THR A 175 11.85 0.09 20.89
C THR A 175 11.01 1.01 20.04
N GLU A 176 11.51 1.35 18.86
CA GLU A 176 10.85 2.22 17.91
C GLU A 176 10.67 1.51 16.57
N LEU A 177 9.65 1.93 15.84
CA LEU A 177 9.41 1.47 14.47
C LEU A 177 9.69 2.62 13.52
N HIS A 178 10.76 2.51 12.75
CA HIS A 178 11.16 3.52 11.76
C HIS A 178 10.71 3.07 10.38
N GLY A 179 9.88 3.89 9.73
CA GLY A 179 9.38 3.63 8.38
C GLY A 179 9.98 4.59 7.38
N PHE A 180 10.69 4.05 6.39
CA PHE A 180 11.21 4.81 5.26
C PHE A 180 10.37 4.49 4.03
N SER A 181 10.06 5.49 3.22
CA SER A 181 9.45 5.28 1.91
C SER A 181 10.05 6.19 0.87
N ASP A 182 10.23 5.66 -0.32
CA ASP A 182 10.72 6.41 -1.47
C ASP A 182 9.91 6.09 -2.72
N SER A 183 9.95 7.00 -3.68
CA SER A 183 9.27 6.89 -4.96
C SER A 183 10.23 7.17 -6.09
N PHE A 184 10.39 6.19 -6.97
CA PHE A 184 11.11 6.32 -8.23
C PHE A 184 10.12 6.22 -9.40
N GLU A 185 10.51 6.70 -10.58
CA GLU A 185 9.64 6.72 -11.77
C GLU A 185 9.07 5.35 -12.11
N LYS A 186 9.86 4.30 -11.92
CA LYS A 186 9.50 2.91 -12.27
C LYS A 186 8.89 2.13 -11.10
N ALA A 187 9.12 2.54 -9.85
CA ALA A 187 8.65 1.79 -8.69
C ALA A 187 8.60 2.64 -7.41
N TYR A 188 7.72 2.24 -6.49
CA TYR A 188 7.60 2.76 -5.14
C TYR A 188 8.09 1.71 -4.16
N GLY A 189 8.75 2.13 -3.09
CA GLY A 189 9.26 1.25 -2.05
C GLY A 189 8.99 1.83 -0.67
N ALA A 190 8.82 0.95 0.30
CA ALA A 190 8.92 1.31 1.70
C ALA A 190 9.50 0.15 2.51
N ALA A 191 10.24 0.47 3.56
CA ALA A 191 10.87 -0.46 4.47
C ALA A 191 10.62 -0.04 5.91
N LEU A 192 10.38 -1.02 6.77
CA LEU A 192 10.20 -0.83 8.21
C LEU A 192 11.36 -1.47 8.96
N TYR A 193 11.98 -0.68 9.82
CA TYR A 193 13.05 -1.10 10.71
C TYR A 193 12.59 -1.02 12.15
N LEU A 194 12.99 -2.00 12.94
CA LEU A 194 12.92 -1.95 14.39
C LEU A 194 14.23 -1.40 14.91
N HIS A 195 14.11 -0.31 15.66
CA HIS A 195 15.21 0.38 16.32
C HIS A 195 15.12 0.12 17.83
N GLY A 196 16.05 -0.66 18.35
CA GLY A 196 16.15 -0.99 19.78
C GLY A 196 17.28 -0.21 20.45
N ILE A 197 17.04 0.25 21.68
CA ILE A 197 18.05 0.84 22.56
C ILE A 197 18.03 0.09 23.89
N ASN A 198 19.16 -0.48 24.27
CA ASN A 198 19.31 -1.17 25.56
C ASN A 198 19.73 -0.20 26.69
N SER A 199 19.87 -0.73 27.91
CA SER A 199 20.29 0.04 29.08
C SER A 199 21.71 0.56 29.04
N SER A 200 22.58 0.00 28.21
CA SER A 200 23.95 0.47 28.01
C SER A 200 24.08 1.45 26.84
N GLY A 201 22.97 1.85 26.20
CA GLY A 201 22.97 2.73 25.03
C GLY A 201 23.35 2.05 23.71
N GLN A 202 23.52 0.72 23.69
CA GLN A 202 23.77 -0.04 22.46
C GLN A 202 22.50 -0.07 21.61
N ILE A 203 22.67 0.34 20.36
CA ILE A 203 21.62 0.40 19.34
C ILE A 203 21.59 -0.91 18.55
N SER A 204 20.39 -1.38 18.22
CA SER A 204 20.20 -2.43 17.23
C SER A 204 19.13 -2.05 16.21
N ASP A 205 19.51 -2.04 14.94
CA ASP A 205 18.59 -1.79 13.82
C ASP A 205 18.36 -3.09 13.04
N ARG A 206 17.11 -3.50 12.91
CA ARG A 206 16.73 -4.74 12.21
C ARG A 206 15.59 -4.47 11.24
N LEU A 207 15.75 -4.90 9.98
CA LEU A 207 14.68 -4.84 8.99
C LEU A 207 13.55 -5.77 9.43
N LEU A 208 12.35 -5.23 9.64
CA LEU A 208 11.15 -6.00 9.97
C LEU A 208 10.48 -6.55 8.71
N CYS A 209 10.20 -5.66 7.75
CA CYS A 209 9.65 -6.02 6.45
C CYS A 209 9.76 -4.85 5.46
N SER A 210 9.65 -5.15 4.18
CA SER A 210 9.53 -4.13 3.13
C SER A 210 8.41 -4.46 2.16
N LYS A 211 7.92 -3.45 1.44
CA LYS A 211 6.99 -3.63 0.32
C LYS A 211 7.40 -2.73 -0.82
N SER A 212 7.27 -3.26 -2.02
CA SER A 212 7.46 -2.51 -3.24
C SER A 212 6.30 -2.68 -4.20
N LYS A 213 6.08 -1.65 -5.02
CA LYS A 213 5.05 -1.64 -6.05
C LYS A 213 5.61 -0.99 -7.31
N VAL A 214 5.57 -1.72 -8.43
CA VAL A 214 5.94 -1.16 -9.73
C VAL A 214 4.95 -0.07 -10.12
N ALA A 215 5.45 1.04 -10.66
CA ALA A 215 4.64 2.17 -11.04
C ALA A 215 3.68 1.78 -12.19
N PRO A 216 2.41 2.23 -12.16
CA PRO A 216 1.48 1.99 -13.26
C PRO A 216 1.95 2.68 -14.55
N LEU A 217 1.82 1.99 -15.69
CA LEU A 217 2.21 2.54 -17.00
C LEU A 217 1.33 3.72 -17.44
N LYS A 218 0.04 3.69 -17.07
CA LYS A 218 -0.89 4.79 -17.32
C LYS A 218 -1.11 5.56 -16.02
N LYS A 219 -0.66 6.81 -15.97
CA LYS A 219 -1.00 7.78 -14.91
C LYS A 219 -2.47 8.21 -15.07
N LYS A 220 -3.41 7.30 -14.79
CA LYS A 220 -4.81 7.70 -14.70
C LYS A 220 -4.96 8.58 -13.46
N GLY A 221 -5.44 9.79 -13.67
CA GLY A 221 -6.08 10.51 -12.58
C GLY A 221 -7.17 9.69 -11.96
N ILE A 222 -7.26 9.72 -10.65
CA ILE A 222 -8.45 9.26 -9.96
C ILE A 222 -9.46 10.40 -10.06
N PRO A 223 -10.47 10.35 -10.97
CA PRO A 223 -11.59 11.27 -10.87
C PRO A 223 -12.25 11.06 -9.50
N LEU A 224 -12.62 12.16 -8.85
CA LEU A 224 -13.33 12.06 -7.58
C LEU A 224 -14.65 11.33 -7.82
N PRO A 225 -14.98 10.27 -7.06
CA PRO A 225 -16.25 9.56 -7.21
C PRO A 225 -17.42 10.53 -7.05
N ASN A 226 -18.51 10.34 -7.81
CA ASN A 226 -19.75 11.12 -7.64
C ASN A 226 -20.37 10.98 -6.23
N SER A 227 -19.96 9.97 -5.46
CA SER A 227 -20.30 9.78 -4.04
C SER A 227 -19.48 10.63 -3.07
N CYS A 228 -18.54 11.45 -3.56
CA CYS A 228 -17.68 12.26 -2.72
C CYS A 228 -18.49 13.38 -2.06
N LYS A 229 -18.82 13.22 -0.78
CA LYS A 229 -19.57 14.19 0.05
C LYS A 229 -18.97 15.60 0.07
N LEU A 230 -17.72 15.75 -0.37
CA LEU A 230 -17.06 17.05 -0.52
C LEU A 230 -17.66 17.90 -1.65
N LEU A 231 -18.26 17.29 -2.68
CA LEU A 231 -18.88 18.02 -3.80
C LEU A 231 -20.05 18.91 -3.32
N ASN A 232 -20.78 18.45 -2.30
CA ASN A 232 -21.90 19.20 -1.70
C ASN A 232 -21.45 20.45 -0.92
N LEU A 233 -20.15 20.60 -0.66
CA LEU A 233 -19.58 21.73 0.08
C LEU A 233 -19.10 22.86 -0.84
N HIS A 234 -19.43 22.80 -2.14
CA HIS A 234 -18.95 23.73 -3.17
C HIS A 234 -17.46 24.10 -3.00
N PRO A 235 -16.55 23.11 -2.94
CA PRO A 235 -15.17 23.35 -2.60
C PRO A 235 -14.48 24.16 -3.70
N PHE A 236 -13.63 25.10 -3.31
CA PHE A 236 -12.82 25.88 -4.23
C PHE A 236 -11.37 25.97 -3.74
N LEU A 237 -10.46 26.32 -4.64
CA LEU A 237 -9.06 26.58 -4.30
C LEU A 237 -8.90 28.08 -4.04
N ASP A 238 -8.20 28.41 -2.95
CA ASP A 238 -7.80 29.79 -2.70
C ASP A 238 -6.53 30.17 -3.48
N ASP A 239 -6.10 31.42 -3.33
CA ASP A 239 -4.93 32.00 -3.99
C ASP A 239 -3.62 31.25 -3.63
N SER A 240 -3.60 30.53 -2.51
CA SER A 240 -2.49 29.69 -2.06
C SER A 240 -2.59 28.23 -2.51
N GLY A 241 -3.63 27.86 -3.27
CA GLY A 241 -3.84 26.50 -3.76
C GLY A 241 -4.38 25.53 -2.70
N LEU A 242 -4.96 26.04 -1.60
CA LEU A 242 -5.57 25.23 -0.56
C LEU A 242 -7.06 25.01 -0.81
N PHE A 243 -7.55 23.80 -0.54
CA PHE A 243 -8.98 23.47 -0.65
C PHE A 243 -9.77 24.09 0.49
N ARG A 244 -10.78 24.90 0.16
CA ARG A 244 -11.69 25.55 1.11
C ARG A 244 -13.15 25.26 0.81
N VAL A 245 -13.97 25.33 1.85
CA VAL A 245 -15.42 25.20 1.74
C VAL A 245 -16.02 26.48 1.18
N GLY A 246 -16.82 26.35 0.11
CA GLY A 246 -17.69 27.41 -0.38
C GLY A 246 -19.01 27.43 0.38
N GLY A 247 -19.68 28.59 0.43
CA GLY A 247 -20.95 28.67 1.17
C GLY A 247 -21.66 30.01 1.10
N ARG A 248 -22.76 30.09 1.86
CA ARG A 248 -23.70 31.23 1.89
C ARG A 248 -23.18 32.45 2.66
N LEU A 249 -22.10 32.31 3.42
CA LEU A 249 -21.51 33.36 4.26
C LEU A 249 -20.47 34.23 3.52
N ARG A 250 -20.52 34.29 2.18
CA ARG A 250 -19.55 35.07 1.38
C ARG A 250 -19.59 36.57 1.73
N ASN A 251 -20.78 37.10 2.00
CA ASN A 251 -21.01 38.52 2.23
C ASN A 251 -21.04 38.93 3.72
N SER A 252 -20.82 38.01 4.66
CA SER A 252 -20.87 38.35 6.09
C SER A 252 -19.59 39.06 6.55
N PRO A 253 -19.62 39.89 7.61
CA PRO A 253 -18.46 40.62 8.12
C PRO A 253 -17.58 39.77 9.06
N ILE A 254 -17.37 38.48 8.75
CA ILE A 254 -16.53 37.57 9.56
C ILE A 254 -15.16 37.33 8.90
N PRO A 255 -14.14 36.88 9.64
CA PRO A 255 -12.82 36.58 9.08
C PRO A 255 -12.84 35.53 7.96
N ARG A 256 -11.94 35.66 6.97
CA ARG A 256 -11.87 34.79 5.77
C ARG A 256 -11.81 33.29 6.11
N ASN A 257 -11.08 32.91 7.15
CA ASN A 257 -10.96 31.51 7.59
C ASN A 257 -12.27 30.95 8.16
N GLN A 258 -13.12 31.79 8.73
CA GLN A 258 -14.46 31.41 9.18
C GLN A 258 -15.46 31.37 8.02
N LYS A 259 -15.36 32.29 7.04
CA LYS A 259 -16.18 32.25 5.82
C LYS A 259 -15.89 31.01 4.97
N HIS A 260 -14.61 30.70 4.83
CA HIS A 260 -14.07 29.69 3.94
C HIS A 260 -13.05 28.82 4.67
N PRO A 261 -13.51 27.95 5.59
CA PRO A 261 -12.62 27.07 6.34
C PRO A 261 -11.91 26.09 5.41
N MET A 262 -10.67 25.77 5.76
CA MET A 262 -9.84 24.83 5.00
C MET A 262 -10.33 23.39 5.17
N VAL A 263 -10.45 22.65 4.08
CA VAL A 263 -10.94 21.27 4.12
C VAL A 263 -9.83 20.33 4.60
N ILE A 264 -10.11 19.61 5.68
CA ILE A 264 -9.26 18.52 6.18
C ILE A 264 -10.00 17.19 6.00
N LEU A 265 -9.33 16.18 5.43
CA LEU A 265 -9.92 14.85 5.26
C LEU A 265 -9.96 14.09 6.60
N THR A 266 -11.04 13.35 6.84
CA THR A 266 -11.30 12.70 8.15
C THR A 266 -10.26 11.68 8.61
N ASN A 267 -9.57 11.03 7.67
CA ASN A 267 -8.78 9.84 7.96
C ASN A 267 -7.27 10.11 8.05
N LEU A 268 -6.83 11.36 7.95
CA LEU A 268 -5.41 11.72 7.98
C LEU A 268 -4.90 11.85 9.43
N ASN A 269 -3.61 11.55 9.65
CA ASN A 269 -2.97 11.79 10.96
C ASN A 269 -2.98 13.27 11.34
N PHE A 270 -2.87 14.14 10.33
CA PHE A 270 -3.00 15.59 10.48
C PHE A 270 -4.31 15.99 11.19
N THR A 271 -5.41 15.32 10.89
CA THR A 271 -6.72 15.56 11.52
C THR A 271 -6.68 15.28 13.01
N TYR A 272 -5.98 14.21 13.41
CA TYR A 272 -5.76 13.88 14.82
C TYR A 272 -4.91 14.95 15.51
N ILE A 273 -3.79 15.36 14.91
CA ILE A 273 -2.91 16.40 15.44
C ILE A 273 -3.67 17.73 15.61
N VAL A 274 -4.45 18.14 14.61
CA VAL A 274 -5.28 19.36 14.67
C VAL A 274 -6.31 19.24 15.79
N ILE A 275 -7.05 18.13 15.89
CA ILE A 275 -8.03 17.94 16.96
C ILE A 275 -7.35 17.99 18.34
N ASN A 276 -6.22 17.31 18.51
CA ASN A 276 -5.47 17.28 19.76
C ASN A 276 -4.88 18.65 20.11
N HIS A 277 -4.37 19.39 19.12
CA HIS A 277 -3.86 20.75 19.31
C HIS A 277 -4.96 21.68 19.85
N PHE A 278 -6.15 21.69 19.23
CA PHE A 278 -7.27 22.49 19.71
C PHE A 278 -7.77 22.00 21.08
N GLN A 279 -7.74 20.70 21.34
CA GLN A 279 -8.12 20.17 22.65
C GLN A 279 -7.16 20.66 23.76
N ILE A 280 -5.84 20.64 23.53
CA ILE A 280 -4.85 21.13 24.49
C ILE A 280 -4.94 22.66 24.65
N LEU A 281 -5.05 23.39 23.53
CA LEU A 281 -5.11 24.85 23.51
C LEU A 281 -6.30 25.40 24.27
N TYR A 282 -7.44 24.70 24.23
CA TYR A 282 -8.68 25.10 24.91
C TYR A 282 -8.97 24.24 26.15
N PHE A 283 -7.95 23.73 26.84
CA PHE A 283 -8.07 23.06 28.16
C PHE A 283 -9.02 21.85 28.20
N HIS A 284 -8.87 20.93 27.26
CA HIS A 284 -9.61 19.66 27.19
C HIS A 284 -11.14 19.81 27.18
N THR A 285 -11.64 20.83 26.48
CA THR A 285 -13.08 21.04 26.27
C THR A 285 -13.82 19.82 25.72
N CYS A 286 -15.13 19.77 25.94
CA CYS A 286 -16.01 18.73 25.41
C CYS A 286 -16.01 18.67 23.87
N ALA A 287 -16.57 17.60 23.30
CA ALA A 287 -16.53 17.33 21.86
C ALA A 287 -17.16 18.45 21.02
N GLU A 288 -18.25 19.03 21.50
CA GLU A 288 -19.00 20.08 20.83
C GLU A 288 -18.22 21.41 20.83
N ALA A 289 -17.62 21.78 21.96
CA ALA A 289 -16.80 22.99 22.09
C ALA A 289 -15.50 22.89 21.27
N THR A 290 -14.81 21.75 21.34
CA THR A 290 -13.62 21.48 20.52
C THR A 290 -13.96 21.57 19.03
N LEU A 291 -15.10 21.01 18.62
CA LEU A 291 -15.56 21.09 17.23
C LEU A 291 -15.88 22.53 16.79
N ALA A 292 -16.49 23.34 17.65
CA ALA A 292 -16.79 24.74 17.35
C ALA A 292 -15.49 25.52 17.11
N ASN A 293 -14.49 25.34 17.96
CA ASN A 293 -13.19 26.01 17.83
C ASN A 293 -12.44 25.59 16.56
N ILE A 294 -12.48 24.30 16.20
CA ILE A 294 -11.89 23.80 14.96
C ILE A 294 -12.56 24.44 13.73
N ARG A 295 -13.89 24.59 13.76
CA ARG A 295 -14.68 25.14 12.63
C ARG A 295 -14.36 26.59 12.30
N ASN A 296 -13.69 27.33 13.20
CA ASN A 296 -13.23 28.68 12.91
C ASN A 296 -12.12 28.73 11.84
N SER A 297 -11.43 27.62 11.60
CA SER A 297 -10.30 27.56 10.64
C SER A 297 -10.36 26.35 9.70
N PHE A 298 -10.98 25.25 10.14
CA PHE A 298 -10.96 23.98 9.43
C PHE A 298 -12.33 23.34 9.32
N TRP A 299 -12.60 22.72 8.18
CA TRP A 299 -13.77 21.91 7.94
C TRP A 299 -13.38 20.45 7.78
N ILE A 300 -13.70 19.65 8.79
CA ILE A 300 -13.54 18.20 8.76
C ILE A 300 -14.91 17.57 8.42
N PRO A 301 -15.06 16.82 7.31
CA PRO A 301 -16.29 16.10 7.03
C PRO A 301 -16.65 15.18 8.20
N SER A 302 -17.92 15.04 8.61
CA SER A 302 -18.28 14.15 9.73
C SER A 302 -17.49 14.38 11.04
N ALA A 303 -16.95 15.59 11.26
CA ALA A 303 -16.02 15.89 12.35
C ALA A 303 -16.50 15.47 13.74
N ARG A 304 -17.80 15.62 14.02
CA ARG A 304 -18.42 15.27 15.31
C ARG A 304 -18.11 13.84 15.74
N ASN A 305 -18.18 12.88 14.80
CA ASN A 305 -17.91 11.47 15.11
C ASN A 305 -16.42 11.22 15.33
N VAL A 306 -15.56 11.92 14.58
CA VAL A 306 -14.10 11.81 14.68
C VAL A 306 -13.61 12.38 16.01
N VAL A 307 -14.05 13.59 16.37
CA VAL A 307 -13.71 14.26 17.63
C VAL A 307 -14.15 13.40 18.82
N ARG A 308 -15.39 12.89 18.84
CA ARG A 308 -15.85 11.99 19.91
C ARG A 308 -15.03 10.71 20.02
N LYS A 309 -14.65 10.11 18.88
CA LYS A 309 -13.81 8.91 18.86
C LYS A 309 -12.44 9.16 19.46
N ILE A 310 -11.81 10.28 19.11
CA ILE A 310 -10.49 10.67 19.61
C ILE A 310 -10.55 10.96 21.12
N LEU A 311 -11.54 11.73 21.56
CA LEU A 311 -11.73 12.04 22.98
C LEU A 311 -11.97 10.79 23.83
N ARG A 312 -12.69 9.79 23.30
CA ARG A 312 -12.86 8.49 23.98
C ARG A 312 -11.59 7.66 24.00
N ALA A 313 -10.77 7.71 22.95
CA ALA A 313 -9.51 6.98 22.88
C ALA A 313 -8.45 7.53 23.85
N HIS A 314 -8.49 8.83 24.16
CA HIS A 314 -7.65 9.43 25.21
C HIS A 314 -8.03 8.98 26.63
N ALA A 315 -9.19 8.35 26.82
CA ALA A 315 -9.67 7.85 28.11
C ALA A 315 -9.48 6.34 28.32
N SER A 316 -8.96 5.60 27.32
CA SER A 316 -8.64 4.18 27.48
C SER A 316 -7.14 4.00 27.75
N PRO A 317 -6.73 3.34 28.84
CA PRO A 317 -5.36 2.87 28.99
C PRO A 317 -5.02 2.00 27.79
N VAL A 318 -3.85 2.19 27.19
CA VAL A 318 -3.29 1.22 26.25
C VAL A 318 -3.09 -0.07 27.05
N GLU A 319 -4.03 -1.01 26.94
CA GLU A 319 -3.94 -2.31 27.61
C GLU A 319 -2.63 -3.02 27.25
N ARG A 320 -2.18 -3.88 28.17
CA ARG A 320 -0.89 -4.58 28.24
C ARG A 320 -0.66 -5.54 27.06
N LEU A 321 -0.57 -5.01 25.85
CA LEU A 321 -0.12 -5.77 24.69
C LEU A 321 1.34 -6.18 24.90
N SER A 322 1.67 -7.41 24.52
CA SER A 322 3.08 -7.80 24.43
C SER A 322 3.79 -6.91 23.41
N GLN A 323 5.11 -6.74 23.55
CA GLN A 323 5.92 -5.94 22.64
C GLN A 323 5.71 -6.35 21.17
N TRP A 324 5.58 -7.66 20.90
CA TRP A 324 5.25 -8.18 19.58
C TRP A 324 3.86 -7.75 19.07
N GLN A 325 2.82 -7.82 19.91
CA GLN A 325 1.47 -7.39 19.51
C GLN A 325 1.42 -5.90 19.18
N LEU A 326 2.17 -5.08 19.92
CA LEU A 326 2.32 -3.65 19.63
C LEU A 326 3.01 -3.43 18.29
N VAL A 327 4.13 -4.12 18.03
CA VAL A 327 4.84 -4.06 16.74
C VAL A 327 3.92 -4.46 15.59
N GLN A 328 3.15 -5.55 15.73
CA GLN A 328 2.20 -5.99 14.70
C GLN A 328 1.12 -4.93 14.41
N ARG A 329 0.57 -4.32 15.46
CA ARG A 329 -0.43 -3.24 15.32
C ARG A 329 0.16 -2.02 14.60
N MET A 330 1.39 -1.62 14.94
CA MET A 330 2.07 -0.50 14.29
C MET A 330 2.41 -0.80 12.83
N ASN A 331 2.89 -2.01 12.56
CA ASN A 331 3.17 -2.52 11.21
C ASN A 331 1.91 -2.46 10.31
N GLN A 332 0.79 -2.99 10.80
CA GLN A 332 -0.50 -2.92 10.08
C GLN A 332 -0.95 -1.47 9.85
N HIS A 333 -0.78 -0.61 10.87
CA HIS A 333 -1.11 0.80 10.76
C HIS A 333 -0.29 1.49 9.65
N PHE A 334 1.03 1.29 9.65
CA PHE A 334 1.94 1.85 8.65
C PHE A 334 1.55 1.41 7.24
N TRP A 335 1.35 0.11 7.00
CA TRP A 335 1.02 -0.38 5.65
C TRP A 335 -0.33 0.12 5.16
N ARG A 336 -1.32 0.24 6.04
CA ARG A 336 -2.61 0.84 5.69
C ARG A 336 -2.44 2.29 5.27
N LYS A 337 -1.62 3.07 5.98
CA LYS A 337 -1.32 4.47 5.67
C LYS A 337 -0.53 4.60 4.37
N TRP A 338 0.53 3.82 4.21
CA TRP A 338 1.35 3.83 3.00
C TRP A 338 0.53 3.50 1.75
N SER A 339 -0.33 2.48 1.81
CA SER A 339 -1.17 2.10 0.68
C SER A 339 -2.28 3.11 0.38
N SER A 340 -3.05 3.52 1.40
CA SER A 340 -4.23 4.37 1.21
C SER A 340 -3.93 5.86 1.03
N GLU A 341 -2.81 6.34 1.58
CA GLU A 341 -2.47 7.76 1.58
C GLU A 341 -1.24 8.05 0.70
N TYR A 342 -0.11 7.38 0.97
CA TYR A 342 1.15 7.70 0.29
C TYR A 342 1.12 7.34 -1.20
N LEU A 343 0.82 6.07 -1.54
CA LEU A 343 0.75 5.63 -2.94
C LEU A 343 -0.31 6.37 -3.75
N ASN A 344 -1.45 6.68 -3.14
CA ASN A 344 -2.54 7.41 -3.79
C ASN A 344 -2.23 8.91 -3.99
N ARG A 345 -1.30 9.49 -3.20
CA ARG A 345 -0.82 10.87 -3.40
C ARG A 345 0.27 10.95 -4.47
N LEU A 346 1.11 9.92 -4.59
CA LEU A 346 2.18 9.85 -5.60
C LEU A 346 1.65 9.62 -7.02
N GLN A 347 0.46 9.01 -7.14
CA GLN A 347 -0.29 9.07 -8.40
C GLN A 347 -0.68 10.52 -8.64
N GLN A 348 0.11 11.22 -9.46
CA GLN A 348 -0.23 12.56 -9.95
C GLN A 348 -1.70 12.56 -10.38
N ARG A 349 -2.54 13.28 -9.64
CA ARG A 349 -3.85 13.64 -10.15
C ARG A 349 -3.56 14.56 -11.33
N PRO A 350 -3.98 14.24 -12.57
CA PRO A 350 -4.02 15.23 -13.61
C PRO A 350 -4.87 16.36 -13.03
N LYS A 351 -4.21 17.49 -12.78
CA LYS A 351 -4.91 18.76 -12.57
C LYS A 351 -5.87 18.89 -13.73
N TRP A 352 -7.10 19.33 -13.42
CA TRP A 352 -8.11 19.88 -14.33
C TRP A 352 -7.69 19.81 -15.79
N CYS A 353 -8.37 18.97 -16.59
CA CYS A 353 -8.23 19.02 -18.04
C CYS A 353 -8.26 20.50 -18.44
N LYS A 354 -7.12 21.04 -18.89
CA LYS A 354 -7.10 22.38 -19.47
C LYS A 354 -8.20 22.38 -20.53
N GLY A 355 -9.09 23.36 -20.41
CA GLY A 355 -10.28 23.47 -21.24
C GLY A 355 -9.92 23.33 -22.72
N ASN A 356 -10.43 22.28 -23.33
CA ASN A 356 -11.14 22.27 -24.60
C ASN A 356 -11.32 20.81 -24.97
N VAL A 357 -12.48 20.24 -24.65
CA VAL A 357 -13.07 19.37 -25.67
C VAL A 357 -13.40 20.36 -26.79
N GLY A 358 -12.51 20.44 -27.78
CA GLY A 358 -12.62 21.40 -28.87
C GLY A 358 -13.78 21.00 -29.76
N PHE A 359 -15.00 21.33 -29.33
CA PHE A 359 -16.19 21.21 -30.17
C PHE A 359 -16.02 22.13 -31.37
N LYS A 360 -16.33 21.61 -32.55
CA LYS A 360 -16.39 22.37 -33.80
C LYS A 360 -17.84 22.52 -34.23
N GLU A 361 -18.10 23.60 -34.97
CA GLU A 361 -19.36 23.70 -35.70
C GLU A 361 -19.42 22.56 -36.71
N GLY A 362 -20.53 21.82 -36.72
CA GLY A 362 -20.72 20.61 -37.52
C GLY A 362 -20.58 19.29 -36.74
N ASP A 363 -20.00 19.29 -35.54
CA ASP A 363 -19.80 18.05 -34.75
C ASP A 363 -21.15 17.42 -34.36
N LEU A 364 -21.21 16.08 -34.46
CA LEU A 364 -22.34 15.27 -33.99
C LEU A 364 -22.10 14.86 -32.53
N VAL A 365 -23.02 15.21 -31.65
CA VAL A 365 -22.90 15.03 -30.20
C VAL A 365 -24.15 14.37 -29.61
N LEU A 366 -23.98 13.69 -28.48
CA LEU A 366 -25.08 13.16 -27.68
C LEU A 366 -25.49 14.19 -26.63
N VAL A 367 -26.79 14.46 -26.52
CA VAL A 367 -27.38 15.40 -25.56
C VAL A 367 -27.92 14.64 -24.36
N LYS A 368 -27.51 15.07 -23.17
CA LYS A 368 -27.97 14.52 -21.89
C LYS A 368 -29.32 15.19 -21.51
N PRO A 369 -30.40 14.43 -21.28
CA PRO A 369 -31.64 14.99 -20.80
C PRO A 369 -31.47 15.68 -19.44
N SER A 370 -32.30 16.70 -19.17
CA SER A 370 -32.23 17.54 -17.97
C SER A 370 -32.65 16.85 -16.68
N GLU A 371 -33.30 15.70 -16.77
CA GLU A 371 -33.81 14.91 -15.66
C GLU A 371 -33.09 13.56 -15.65
N ASN A 372 -32.85 12.99 -14.46
CA ASN A 372 -32.12 11.72 -14.22
C ASN A 372 -32.81 10.50 -14.85
N LEU A 373 -32.94 10.47 -16.16
CA LEU A 373 -33.42 9.33 -16.93
C LEU A 373 -32.25 8.53 -17.47
N ASP A 374 -32.49 7.23 -17.64
CA ASP A 374 -31.53 6.19 -18.00
C ASP A 374 -30.56 6.61 -19.11
N THR A 375 -29.28 6.27 -18.93
CA THR A 375 -28.14 6.55 -19.83
C THR A 375 -28.29 6.05 -21.26
N LEU A 376 -29.34 5.28 -21.58
CA LEU A 376 -29.64 4.71 -22.88
C LEU A 376 -30.58 5.56 -23.77
N LYS A 377 -31.04 6.73 -23.29
CA LYS A 377 -31.97 7.61 -24.03
C LYS A 377 -31.36 8.93 -24.50
N TRP A 378 -30.04 9.04 -24.58
CA TRP A 378 -29.40 10.28 -25.04
C TRP A 378 -29.65 10.45 -26.54
N HIS A 379 -30.25 11.58 -26.93
CA HIS A 379 -30.54 11.86 -28.33
C HIS A 379 -29.38 12.57 -29.02
N LEU A 380 -29.31 12.39 -30.33
CA LEU A 380 -28.29 12.98 -31.20
C LEU A 380 -28.64 14.41 -31.56
N ALA A 381 -27.64 15.29 -31.52
CA ALA A 381 -27.74 16.65 -32.02
C ALA A 381 -26.46 17.07 -32.74
N ARG A 382 -26.58 18.02 -33.68
CA ARG A 382 -25.43 18.64 -34.35
C ARG A 382 -25.18 20.03 -33.79
N ILE A 383 -23.92 20.37 -33.55
CA ILE A 383 -23.52 21.73 -33.17
C ILE A 383 -23.62 22.62 -34.39
N ILE A 384 -24.50 23.62 -34.37
CA ILE A 384 -24.59 24.63 -35.43
C ILE A 384 -23.64 25.79 -35.16
N LYS A 385 -23.58 26.25 -33.90
CA LYS A 385 -22.86 27.47 -33.55
C LYS A 385 -22.23 27.40 -32.17
N LEU A 386 -20.99 27.85 -32.06
CA LEU A 386 -20.29 27.98 -30.78
C LEU A 386 -20.45 29.42 -30.25
N HIS A 387 -20.71 29.58 -28.95
CA HIS A 387 -20.77 30.89 -28.29
C HIS A 387 -19.62 31.02 -27.28
N PRO A 388 -18.45 31.54 -27.71
CA PRO A 388 -17.33 31.78 -26.80
C PRO A 388 -17.61 32.95 -25.85
N GLY A 389 -17.16 32.81 -24.60
CA GLY A 389 -17.18 33.91 -23.61
C GLY A 389 -16.07 34.93 -23.85
N LYS A 390 -16.00 35.96 -22.99
CA LYS A 390 -14.94 37.00 -23.03
C LYS A 390 -13.52 36.45 -22.84
N ASP A 391 -13.41 35.24 -22.28
CA ASP A 391 -12.18 34.48 -22.07
C ASP A 391 -11.93 33.43 -23.18
N ASN A 392 -12.62 33.54 -24.32
CA ASN A 392 -12.58 32.60 -25.46
C ASN A 392 -12.96 31.14 -25.12
N LEU A 393 -13.57 30.90 -23.95
CA LEU A 393 -14.06 29.57 -23.57
C LEU A 393 -15.51 29.38 -24.00
N VAL A 394 -15.78 28.32 -24.76
CA VAL A 394 -17.14 27.96 -25.19
C VAL A 394 -17.87 27.29 -24.03
N ARG A 395 -18.89 27.97 -23.49
CA ARG A 395 -19.75 27.44 -22.42
C ARG A 395 -21.14 27.08 -22.91
N VAL A 396 -21.57 27.68 -24.02
CA VAL A 396 -22.90 27.52 -24.62
C VAL A 396 -22.76 27.23 -26.10
N VAL A 397 -23.58 26.32 -26.61
CA VAL A 397 -23.64 25.94 -28.02
C VAL A 397 -25.08 25.98 -28.50
N THR A 398 -25.27 26.28 -29.78
CA THR A 398 -26.56 26.09 -30.47
C THR A 398 -26.56 24.71 -31.11
N LEU A 399 -27.54 23.90 -30.74
CA LEU A 399 -27.72 22.52 -31.17
C LEU A 399 -28.93 22.41 -32.09
N LYS A 400 -28.86 21.48 -33.06
CA LYS A 400 -30.00 21.03 -33.86
C LYS A 400 -30.19 19.53 -33.69
N ASP A 401 -31.36 19.14 -33.23
CA ASP A 401 -31.82 17.76 -33.28
C ASP A 401 -33.07 17.64 -34.15
N ASN A 402 -33.73 16.48 -34.08
CA ASN A 402 -34.95 16.21 -34.84
C ASN A 402 -36.17 17.01 -34.36
N GLN A 403 -36.10 17.64 -33.18
CA GLN A 403 -37.18 18.42 -32.57
C GLN A 403 -37.04 19.92 -32.82
N GLY A 404 -35.83 20.39 -33.11
CA GLY A 404 -35.60 21.78 -33.52
C GLY A 404 -34.22 22.31 -33.17
N VAL A 405 -34.11 23.64 -33.13
CA VAL A 405 -32.86 24.36 -32.80
C VAL A 405 -33.00 25.03 -31.44
N TYR A 406 -32.07 24.76 -30.53
CA TYR A 406 -32.05 25.35 -29.19
C TYR A 406 -30.63 25.62 -28.70
N LYS A 407 -30.50 26.45 -27.66
CA LYS A 407 -29.22 26.72 -26.99
C LYS A 407 -29.08 25.84 -25.77
N GLY A 408 -27.92 25.19 -25.62
CA GLY A 408 -27.61 24.31 -24.50
C GLY A 408 -26.21 24.57 -23.93
N PRO A 409 -26.00 24.30 -22.62
CA PRO A 409 -24.67 24.37 -22.05
C PRO A 409 -23.82 23.17 -22.50
N VAL A 410 -22.53 23.40 -22.72
CA VAL A 410 -21.56 22.38 -23.15
C VAL A 410 -21.48 21.20 -22.15
N THR A 411 -21.80 21.44 -20.88
CA THR A 411 -21.82 20.40 -19.83
C THR A 411 -22.88 19.32 -20.05
N LYS A 412 -23.91 19.60 -20.87
CA LYS A 412 -25.00 18.68 -21.19
C LYS A 412 -24.79 17.91 -22.51
N ILE A 413 -23.64 18.04 -23.15
CA ILE A 413 -23.33 17.30 -24.38
C ILE A 413 -22.07 16.46 -24.25
N ALA A 414 -21.98 15.40 -25.05
CA ALA A 414 -20.82 14.51 -25.12
C ALA A 414 -20.45 14.21 -26.58
N ASN A 415 -19.14 14.21 -26.89
CA ASN A 415 -18.66 13.79 -28.20
C ASN A 415 -18.97 12.31 -28.43
N LEU A 416 -19.38 11.98 -29.65
CA LEU A 416 -19.33 10.61 -30.12
C LEU A 416 -17.86 10.20 -30.29
N PRO A 417 -17.48 8.97 -29.92
CA PRO A 417 -16.18 8.45 -30.27
C PRO A 417 -16.11 8.32 -31.79
N TYR A 418 -15.41 9.24 -32.46
CA TYR A 418 -15.03 9.03 -33.85
C TYR A 418 -14.06 7.84 -33.90
N VAL A 419 -14.47 6.79 -34.62
CA VAL A 419 -13.53 5.84 -35.20
C VAL A 419 -13.05 6.52 -36.47
N ASN A 420 -11.79 6.96 -36.48
CA ASN A 420 -11.09 7.25 -37.74
C ASN A 420 -10.72 5.93 -38.40
#